data_AF-A0A5K7ZNG9-F1
#
_entry.id   AF-A0A5K7ZNG9-F1
#
_cell.length_a   1.000
_cell.length_b   1.000
_cell.length_c   1.000
_cell.angle_alpha   90.00
_cell.angle_beta   90.00
_cell.angle_gamma   90.00
#
_symmetry.space_group_name_H-M   'P 1'
#
loop_
_entity.id
_entity.type
_entity.pdbx_description
1 polymer ?
#
loop_
_entity_poly.entity_id
_entity_poly.type
_entity_poly.pdbx_seq_one_letter_code
_entity_poly.pdbx_strand_id
1 'polypeptide(L)' 'MSKNHLNTNQFAARFGVKGETVRRNLCVKGHFLGVKPIKLPNKRLLWPDVSPDQVAAQGKRAEG' A
#
# COMPACT_ATOMS: atom_id res chain seq x y z
N MET A 1 2.62 16.70 11.75
CA MET A 1 1.74 16.31 10.62
C MET A 1 1.30 14.88 10.86
N SER A 2 0.00 14.67 11.10
CA SER A 2 -0.57 13.36 11.43
C SER A 2 -0.42 12.42 10.23
N LYS A 3 0.32 11.31 10.38
CA LYS A 3 0.39 10.25 9.36
C LYS A 3 -1.00 9.61 9.26
N ASN A 4 -1.81 10.08 8.32
CA ASN A 4 -3.04 9.40 7.97
C ASN A 4 -2.66 8.02 7.41
N HIS A 5 -3.32 6.98 7.91
CA HIS A 5 -3.18 5.64 7.38
C HIS A 5 -4.48 5.28 6.68
N LEU A 6 -4.38 4.77 5.46
CA LEU A 6 -5.49 4.41 4.60
C LEU A 6 -5.84 2.93 4.76
N ASN A 7 -7.12 2.62 4.61
CA ASN A 7 -7.56 1.23 4.43
C ASN A 7 -7.27 0.77 2.99
N THR A 8 -7.23 -0.55 2.76
CA THR A 8 -7.00 -1.12 1.42
C THR A 8 -7.95 -0.55 0.36
N ASN A 9 -9.23 -0.29 0.68
CA ASN A 9 -10.18 0.30 -0.28
C ASN A 9 -9.87 1.77 -0.58
N GLN A 10 -9.50 2.58 0.42
CA GLN A 10 -9.13 3.98 0.18
C GLN A 10 -7.82 4.09 -0.61
N PHE A 11 -6.86 3.24 -0.27
CA PHE A 11 -5.62 3.13 -1.02
C PHE A 11 -5.93 2.70 -2.46
N ALA A 12 -6.70 1.64 -2.68
CA ALA A 12 -7.08 1.20 -4.03
C ALA A 12 -7.78 2.30 -4.85
N ALA A 13 -8.70 3.04 -4.24
CA ALA A 13 -9.39 4.16 -4.88
C ALA A 13 -8.43 5.26 -5.35
N ARG A 14 -7.39 5.60 -4.55
CA ARG A 14 -6.36 6.56 -4.96
C ARG A 14 -5.55 6.11 -6.17
N PHE A 15 -5.32 4.82 -6.31
CA PHE A 15 -4.59 4.25 -7.44
C PHE A 15 -5.50 3.92 -8.62
N GLY A 16 -6.81 4.18 -8.53
CA GLY A 16 -7.78 3.86 -9.57
C GLY A 16 -7.97 2.35 -9.79
N VAL A 17 -7.66 1.52 -8.79
CA VAL A 17 -7.75 0.06 -8.86
C VAL A 17 -8.77 -0.48 -7.87
N LYS A 18 -9.16 -1.76 -8.04
CA LYS A 18 -9.96 -2.47 -7.05
C LYS A 18 -9.09 -2.92 -5.87
N GLY A 19 -9.67 -2.94 -4.67
CA GLY A 19 -9.00 -3.46 -3.47
C GLY A 19 -8.55 -4.92 -3.61
N GLU A 20 -9.25 -5.70 -4.45
CA GLU A 20 -8.88 -7.06 -4.82
C GLU A 20 -7.55 -7.12 -5.57
N THR A 21 -7.30 -6.21 -6.52
CA THR A 21 -6.02 -6.10 -7.24
C THR A 21 -4.89 -5.80 -6.26
N VAL A 22 -5.12 -4.91 -5.29
CA VAL A 22 -4.13 -4.59 -4.25
C VAL A 22 -3.81 -5.82 -3.41
N ARG A 23 -4.83 -6.57 -2.96
CA ARG A 23 -4.65 -7.81 -2.20
C ARG A 23 -3.94 -8.89 -3.02
N ARG A 24 -4.32 -9.09 -4.28
CA ARG A 24 -3.69 -10.07 -5.18
C ARG A 24 -2.21 -9.75 -5.38
N ASN A 25 -1.87 -8.49 -5.67
CA ASN A 25 -0.49 -8.08 -5.83
C ASN A 25 0.30 -8.25 -4.53
N LEU A 26 -0.31 -7.93 -3.38
CA LEU A 26 0.30 -8.15 -2.07
C LEU A 26 0.59 -9.64 -1.82
N CYS A 27 -0.31 -10.55 -2.21
CA CYS A 27 -0.06 -12.00 -2.06
C CYS A 27 0.99 -12.52 -3.04
N VAL A 28 1.00 -12.03 -4.28
CA VAL A 28 1.90 -12.52 -5.34
C VAL A 28 3.30 -11.91 -5.24
N LYS A 29 3.40 -10.60 -4.99
CA LYS A 29 4.66 -9.84 -4.94
C LYS A 29 5.12 -9.52 -3.52
N GLY A 30 4.27 -9.66 -2.50
CA GLY A 30 4.58 -9.24 -1.12
C GLY A 30 4.53 -7.73 -0.90
N HIS A 31 4.25 -6.95 -1.94
CA HIS A 31 4.14 -5.49 -1.91
C HIS A 31 3.23 -5.00 -3.03
N PHE A 32 2.64 -3.81 -2.87
CA PHE A 32 1.91 -3.15 -3.96
C PHE A 32 2.68 -1.93 -4.41
N LEU A 33 3.25 -1.99 -5.62
CA LEU A 33 4.03 -0.90 -6.23
C LEU A 33 5.23 -0.41 -5.38
N GLY A 34 5.72 -1.23 -4.44
CA GLY A 34 6.80 -0.88 -3.50
C GLY A 34 6.29 -0.39 -2.14
N VAL A 35 4.97 -0.27 -1.96
CA VAL A 35 4.34 0.01 -0.66
C VAL A 35 4.06 -1.30 0.07
N LYS A 36 4.49 -1.35 1.33
CA LYS A 36 4.19 -2.45 2.25
C LYS A 36 3.11 -1.99 3.24
N PRO A 37 1.99 -2.73 3.37
CA PRO A 37 1.01 -2.45 4.39
C PRO A 37 1.52 -2.87 5.77
N ILE A 38 1.05 -2.16 6.79
CA ILE A 38 1.23 -2.55 8.19
C ILE A 38 0.09 -3.50 8.55
N LYS A 39 0.45 -4.74 8.93
CA LYS A 39 -0.52 -5.70 9.47
C LYS A 39 -0.80 -5.33 10.92
N LEU A 40 -2.05 -5.02 11.23
CA LEU A 40 -2.48 -4.80 12.60
C LEU A 40 -2.98 -6.10 13.23
N PRO A 41 -2.90 -6.22 14.57
CA PRO A 41 -3.44 -7.37 15.31
C PRO A 41 -4.96 -7.53 15.14
N ASN A 42 -5.67 -6.48 14.73
CA ASN A 42 -7.09 -6.50 14.41
C ASN A 42 -7.42 -7.09 13.01
N LYS A 43 -6.48 -7.78 12.36
CA LYS A 43 -6.60 -8.35 11.01
C LYS A 43 -6.81 -7.32 9.89
N ARG A 44 -6.63 -6.01 10.14
CA ARG A 44 -6.69 -4.96 9.11
C ARG A 44 -5.30 -4.66 8.55
N LEU A 45 -5.28 -4.27 7.28
CA LEU A 45 -4.10 -3.77 6.60
C LEU A 45 -4.18 -2.24 6.58
N LEU A 46 -3.22 -1.59 7.23
CA LEU A 46 -3.05 -0.15 7.16
C LEU A 46 -2.00 0.20 6.11
N TRP A 47 -2.42 0.98 5.12
CA TRP A 47 -1.57 1.52 4.09
C TRP A 47 -1.14 2.92 4.50
N PRO A 48 0.10 3.31 4.22
CA PRO A 48 0.49 4.70 4.40
C PRO A 48 -0.26 5.59 3.39
N ASP A 49 -0.58 6.83 3.77
CA ASP A 49 -1.16 7.84 2.88
C ASP A 49 -0.08 8.34 1.91
N VAL A 50 0.22 7.53 0.89
CA VAL A 50 1.22 7.82 -0.14
C VAL A 50 0.54 8.04 -1.48
N SER A 51 1.08 8.97 -2.25
CA SER A 51 0.65 9.23 -3.63
C SER A 51 1.37 8.30 -4.61
N PRO A 52 0.74 7.93 -5.73
CA PRO A 52 1.36 7.07 -6.75
C PRO A 52 2.72 7.59 -7.23
N ASP A 53 2.88 8.91 -7.33
CA ASP A 53 4.12 9.58 -7.70
C ASP A 53 5.26 9.29 -6.70
N GLN A 54 4.96 9.33 -5.40
CA GLN A 54 5.92 9.00 -4.35
C GLN A 54 6.23 7.50 -4.32
N VAL A 55 5.23 6.67 -4.61
CA VAL A 55 5.39 5.21 -4.64
C VAL A 55 6.30 4.77 -5.80
N ALA A 56 6.16 5.39 -6.98
CA ALA A 56 7.06 5.18 -8.10
C ALA A 56 8.53 5.50 -7.74
N ALA A 57 8.75 6.51 -6.89
CA ALA A 57 10.08 6.85 -6.39
C ALA A 57 10.59 5.90 -5.28
N GLN A 58 9.69 5.30 -4.49
CA GLN A 58 10.04 4.53 -3.29
C GLN A 58 10.44 3.07 -3.57
N GLY A 59 10.04 2.52 -4.72
CA GLY A 59 10.45 1.18 -5.18
C GLY A 59 11.97 0.97 -5.29
N LYS A 60 12.78 2.04 -5.17
CA LYS A 60 14.25 1.98 -5.23
C LYS A 60 14.97 1.79 -3.89
N ARG A 61 14.29 1.62 -2.74
CA ARG A 61 14.95 1.66 -1.41
C ARG A 61 14.85 0.43 -0.51
N ALA A 62 14.29 -0.69 -0.98
CA ALA A 62 14.09 -1.87 -0.14
C ALA A 62 14.84 -3.11 -0.64
N GLU A 63 16.11 -2.95 -1.00
CA GLU A 63 17.10 -4.04 -1.02
C GLU A 63 18.40 -3.47 -0.43
N GLY A 64 18.70 -3.90 0.79
CA GLY A 64 19.89 -3.58 1.58
C GLY A 64 19.97 -4.61 2.70
#